data_AF-A0A381STB9-F1
#
_entry.id   AF-A0A381STB9-F1
#
_cell.length_a   1.000
_cell.length_b   1.000
_cell.length_c   1.000
_cell.angle_alpha   90.00
_cell.angle_beta   90.00
_cell.angle_gamma   90.00
#
_symmetry.space_group_name_H-M   'P 1'
#
loop_
_entity.id
_entity.type
_entity.pdbx_description
1 polymer ?
#
loop_
_entity_poly.entity_id
_entity_poly.type
_entity_poly.pdbx_seq_one_letter_code
_entity_poly.pdbx_strand_id
1 'polypeptide(L)'
;VAFDLHTLRLAGGEAAAQWAMEQENWVIIGIDHEEDHLSLRLVRELQKLGKSVHLVCPRCARDGIKLLRLPVYEFIEDIDEQVDVISLHGDVDQWTLAPHISQRMQWYGDIKVIWPPENLVDDRWVSEMYDYGIAVAYNCRLPI
;
A
#
# COMPACT_ATOMS: atom_id res chain seq x y z
N VAL A 1 8.89 -13.04 -16.61
CA VAL A 1 9.20 -14.21 -15.76
C VAL A 1 8.29 -14.09 -14.55
N ALA A 2 7.42 -15.05 -14.29
CA ALA A 2 6.49 -14.96 -13.18
C ALA A 2 7.28 -15.17 -11.87
N PHE A 3 7.46 -14.10 -11.09
CA PHE A 3 7.95 -14.20 -9.73
C PHE A 3 6.86 -14.88 -8.89
N ASP A 4 7.07 -16.14 -8.56
CA ASP A 4 6.27 -16.89 -7.60
C ASP A 4 6.42 -16.26 -6.21
N LEU A 5 5.33 -16.21 -5.45
CA LEU A 5 5.28 -15.65 -4.10
C LEU A 5 6.33 -16.27 -3.15
N HIS A 6 6.68 -17.53 -3.37
CA HIS A 6 7.77 -18.20 -2.65
C HIS A 6 9.14 -17.61 -2.99
N THR A 7 9.34 -17.16 -4.23
CA THR A 7 10.56 -16.45 -4.65
C THR A 7 10.65 -15.07 -4.00
N LEU A 8 9.53 -14.37 -3.81
CA LEU A 8 9.49 -13.07 -3.15
C LEU A 8 9.70 -13.16 -1.64
N ARG A 9 9.20 -14.23 -0.98
CA ARG A 9 9.56 -14.56 0.42
C ARG A 9 11.07 -14.66 0.63
N LEU A 10 11.80 -15.12 -0.39
CA LEU A 10 13.25 -15.33 -0.35
C LEU A 10 14.05 -14.11 -0.86
N ALA A 11 13.47 -13.27 -1.71
CA ALA A 11 14.18 -12.21 -2.42
C ALA A 11 14.37 -10.91 -1.61
N GLY A 12 13.72 -10.79 -0.45
CA GLY A 12 13.90 -9.66 0.48
C GLY A 12 13.17 -8.38 0.06
N GLY A 13 13.17 -7.39 0.96
CA GLY A 13 12.37 -6.17 0.81
C GLY A 13 12.63 -5.34 -0.46
N GLU A 14 13.86 -5.36 -0.97
CA GLU A 14 14.23 -4.62 -2.19
C GLU A 14 13.61 -5.24 -3.45
N ALA A 15 13.60 -6.56 -3.55
CA ALA A 15 12.96 -7.26 -4.68
C ALA A 15 11.44 -7.09 -4.64
N ALA A 16 10.84 -7.13 -3.43
CA ALA A 16 9.42 -6.85 -3.27
C ALA A 16 9.07 -5.41 -3.72
N ALA A 17 9.92 -4.43 -3.45
CA ALA A 17 9.74 -3.06 -3.92
C ALA A 17 9.87 -2.92 -5.44
N GLN A 18 10.85 -3.59 -6.07
CA GLN A 18 10.96 -3.61 -7.54
C GLN A 18 9.72 -4.21 -8.17
N TRP A 19 9.23 -5.33 -7.62
CA TRP A 19 8.02 -5.97 -8.10
C TRP A 19 6.76 -5.13 -7.86
N ALA A 20 6.69 -4.38 -6.75
CA ALA A 20 5.62 -3.41 -6.50
C ALA A 20 5.53 -2.39 -7.64
N MET A 21 6.67 -1.84 -8.10
CA MET A 21 6.71 -0.86 -9.20
C MET A 21 6.17 -1.40 -10.53
N GLU A 22 6.23 -2.71 -10.75
CA GLU A 22 5.63 -3.35 -11.93
C GLU A 22 4.10 -3.41 -11.85
N GLN A 23 3.51 -3.36 -10.66
CA GLN A 23 2.07 -3.48 -10.47
C GLN A 23 1.30 -2.23 -10.86
N GLU A 24 0.05 -2.40 -11.30
CA GLU A 24 -0.77 -1.33 -11.89
C GLU A 24 -1.62 -0.60 -10.85
N ASN A 25 -2.13 -1.31 -9.83
CA ASN A 25 -3.13 -0.78 -8.93
C ASN A 25 -2.59 -0.59 -7.51
N TRP A 26 -2.60 0.65 -7.05
CA TRP A 26 -2.01 1.06 -5.78
C TRP A 26 -3.08 1.64 -4.85
N VAL A 27 -2.92 1.37 -3.56
CA VAL A 27 -3.60 2.10 -2.51
C VAL A 27 -2.59 2.75 -1.58
N ILE A 28 -2.84 4.01 -1.25
CA ILE A 28 -2.01 4.79 -0.34
C ILE A 28 -2.82 5.03 0.93
N ILE A 29 -2.34 4.51 2.07
CA ILE A 29 -3.03 4.54 3.36
C ILE A 29 -2.31 5.48 4.32
N GLY A 30 -3.06 6.29 5.06
CA GLY A 30 -2.50 7.20 6.07
C GLY A 30 -1.88 8.46 5.46
N ILE A 31 -2.43 8.91 4.33
CA ILE A 31 -2.02 10.15 3.67
C ILE A 31 -2.30 11.34 4.59
N ASP A 32 -1.31 12.22 4.70
CA ASP A 32 -1.52 13.56 5.24
C ASP A 32 -2.01 14.52 4.14
N HIS A 33 -2.90 15.43 4.54
CA HIS A 33 -3.56 16.43 3.70
C HIS A 33 -2.68 17.66 3.38
N GLU A 34 -1.48 17.74 3.93
CA GLU A 34 -0.52 18.81 3.62
C GLU A 34 0.05 18.67 2.19
N GLU A 35 -0.06 19.72 1.36
CA GLU A 35 0.23 19.67 -0.09
C GLU A 35 1.66 19.21 -0.48
N ASP A 36 2.61 19.38 0.43
CA ASP A 36 4.03 19.03 0.25
C ASP A 36 4.43 17.71 0.94
N HIS A 37 3.47 16.98 1.52
CA HIS A 37 3.76 15.71 2.17
C HIS A 37 4.24 14.66 1.15
N LEU A 38 5.24 13.86 1.55
CA LEU A 38 5.89 12.87 0.68
C LEU A 38 4.91 11.87 0.04
N SER A 39 3.83 11.53 0.75
CA SER A 39 2.76 10.66 0.24
C SER A 39 2.05 11.26 -0.98
N LEU A 40 1.78 12.57 -1.00
CA LEU A 40 1.15 13.22 -2.15
C LEU A 40 2.12 13.32 -3.34
N ARG A 41 3.43 13.43 -3.09
CA ARG A 41 4.45 13.36 -4.16
C ARG A 41 4.44 11.98 -4.80
N LEU A 42 4.41 10.90 -4.01
CA LEU A 42 4.30 9.54 -4.52
C LEU A 42 3.03 9.34 -5.36
N VAL A 43 1.87 9.80 -4.87
CA VAL A 43 0.60 9.70 -5.63
C VAL A 43 0.73 10.37 -7.01
N ARG A 44 1.31 11.58 -7.07
CA ARG A 44 1.52 12.30 -8.33
C ARG A 44 2.47 11.54 -9.28
N GLU A 45 3.56 10.96 -8.77
CA GLU A 45 4.48 10.18 -9.60
C GLU A 45 3.84 8.89 -10.11
N LEU A 46 3.09 8.17 -9.29
CA LEU A 46 2.34 6.97 -9.71
C LEU A 46 1.31 7.32 -10.80
N GLN A 47 0.59 8.44 -10.65
CA GLN A 47 -0.32 8.93 -11.69
C GLN A 47 0.40 9.28 -13.00
N LYS A 48 1.58 9.91 -12.94
CA LYS A 48 2.41 10.20 -14.13
C LYS A 48 2.87 8.92 -14.84
N LEU A 49 3.12 7.86 -14.09
CA LEU A 49 3.45 6.54 -14.60
C LEU A 49 2.23 5.75 -15.13
N GLY A 50 1.03 6.35 -15.09
CA GLY A 50 -0.20 5.73 -15.57
C GLY A 50 -0.78 4.65 -14.64
N LYS A 51 -0.36 4.63 -13.38
CA LYS A 51 -0.88 3.68 -12.37
C LYS A 51 -2.24 4.12 -11.87
N SER A 52 -3.10 3.17 -11.50
CA SER A 52 -4.33 3.45 -10.74
C SER A 52 -3.98 3.67 -9.28
N VAL A 53 -4.52 4.72 -8.66
CA VAL A 53 -4.21 5.08 -7.28
C VAL A 53 -5.49 5.38 -6.50
N HIS A 54 -5.69 4.62 -5.42
CA HIS A 54 -6.74 4.84 -4.42
C HIS A 54 -6.13 5.44 -3.15
N LEU A 55 -6.91 6.25 -2.44
CA LEU A 55 -6.47 6.92 -1.21
C LEU A 55 -7.34 6.48 -0.05
N VAL A 56 -6.73 6.04 1.05
CA VAL A 56 -7.42 5.71 2.30
C VAL A 56 -6.94 6.66 3.38
N CYS A 57 -7.86 7.47 3.88
CA CYS A 57 -7.63 8.38 5.00
C CYS A 57 -8.93 8.55 5.77
N PRO A 58 -9.13 7.82 6.89
CA PRO A 58 -10.39 7.83 7.62
C PRO A 58 -10.85 9.23 8.04
N ARG A 59 -9.91 10.07 8.47
CA ARG A 59 -10.18 11.46 8.85
C ARG A 59 -10.60 12.30 7.65
N CYS A 60 -9.84 12.21 6.55
CA CYS A 60 -10.11 12.98 5.33
C CYS A 60 -11.48 12.61 4.73
N ALA A 61 -11.83 11.32 4.71
CA ALA A 61 -13.11 10.84 4.21
C ALA A 61 -14.29 11.40 5.04
N ARG A 62 -14.18 11.34 6.38
CA ARG A 62 -15.18 11.90 7.30
C ARG A 62 -15.32 13.42 7.19
N ASP A 63 -14.21 14.11 6.94
CA ASP A 63 -14.18 15.57 6.76
C ASP A 63 -14.57 16.00 5.33
N GLY A 64 -14.84 15.06 4.42
CA GLY A 64 -15.18 15.34 3.02
C GLY A 64 -14.05 15.96 2.19
N ILE A 65 -12.80 15.79 2.64
CA ILE A 65 -11.60 16.33 2.00
C ILE A 65 -11.32 15.54 0.72
N LYS A 66 -11.17 16.27 -0.40
CA LYS A 66 -10.73 15.69 -1.68
C LYS A 66 -9.25 15.95 -1.88
N LEU A 67 -8.49 14.89 -2.13
CA LEU A 67 -7.05 14.97 -2.39
C LEU A 67 -6.79 14.65 -3.86
N LEU A 68 -6.11 15.55 -4.58
CA LEU A 68 -5.71 15.36 -5.98
C LEU A 68 -6.87 14.96 -6.93
N ARG A 69 -8.10 15.40 -6.61
CA ARG A 69 -9.34 15.04 -7.33
C ARG A 69 -9.66 13.53 -7.33
N LEU A 70 -9.01 12.75 -6.48
CA LEU A 70 -9.30 11.34 -6.27
C LEU A 70 -10.35 11.16 -5.16
N PRO A 71 -11.16 10.09 -5.21
CA PRO A 71 -11.94 9.67 -4.07
C PRO A 71 -11.01 9.30 -2.91
N VAL A 72 -11.44 9.62 -1.69
CA VAL A 72 -10.76 9.25 -0.46
C VAL A 72 -11.69 8.36 0.34
N TYR A 73 -11.26 7.14 0.58
CA TYR A 73 -12.02 6.11 1.28
C TYR A 73 -11.74 6.16 2.78
N GLU A 74 -12.72 5.75 3.57
CA GLU A 74 -12.54 5.61 5.01
C GLU A 74 -11.74 4.35 5.32
N PHE A 75 -12.09 3.22 4.68
CA PHE A 75 -11.41 1.94 4.85
C PHE A 75 -10.95 1.35 3.52
N ILE A 76 -10.04 0.37 3.57
CA ILE A 76 -9.51 -0.29 2.37
C ILE A 76 -10.55 -1.22 1.75
N GLU A 77 -11.42 -1.83 2.56
CA GLU A 77 -12.52 -2.68 2.09
C GLU A 77 -13.62 -1.95 1.31
N ASP A 78 -13.64 -0.61 1.37
CA ASP A 78 -14.56 0.22 0.58
C ASP A 78 -14.12 0.36 -0.88
N ILE A 79 -12.92 -0.12 -1.22
CA ILE A 79 -12.38 -0.11 -2.58
C ILE A 79 -12.80 -1.43 -3.27
N ASP A 80 -13.77 -1.34 -4.16
CA ASP A 80 -14.29 -2.47 -4.95
C ASP A 80 -13.43 -2.82 -6.19
N GLU A 81 -12.43 -1.99 -6.46
CA GLU A 81 -11.45 -2.17 -7.53
C GLU A 81 -10.28 -3.08 -7.11
N GLN A 82 -9.50 -3.54 -8.10
CA GLN A 82 -8.29 -4.31 -7.86
C GLN A 82 -7.24 -3.44 -7.13
N VAL A 83 -6.59 -4.01 -6.12
CA VAL A 83 -5.47 -3.41 -5.39
C VAL A 83 -4.35 -4.43 -5.35
N ASP A 84 -3.22 -4.11 -5.98
CA ASP A 84 -2.04 -4.99 -6.01
C ASP A 84 -1.02 -4.59 -4.93
N VAL A 85 -0.92 -3.29 -4.65
CA VAL A 85 0.09 -2.74 -3.74
C VAL A 85 -0.54 -1.81 -2.71
N ILE A 86 -0.20 -2.02 -1.44
CA ILE A 86 -0.47 -1.07 -0.35
C ILE A 86 0.81 -0.29 -0.04
N SER A 87 0.75 1.05 0.00
CA SER A 87 1.80 1.90 0.58
C SER A 87 1.28 2.56 1.85
N LEU A 88 1.97 2.36 2.99
CA LEU A 88 1.58 2.94 4.27
C LEU A 88 2.36 4.24 4.51
N HIS A 89 1.66 5.26 5.01
CA HIS A 89 2.23 6.56 5.32
C HIS A 89 1.67 7.07 6.65
N GLY A 90 2.40 8.01 7.26
CA GLY A 90 1.98 8.62 8.52
C GLY A 90 1.99 7.63 9.69
N ASP A 91 1.19 7.93 10.70
CA ASP A 91 1.05 7.14 11.92
C ASP A 91 -0.11 6.13 11.78
N VAL A 92 0.13 5.08 11.00
CA VAL A 92 -0.82 3.98 10.81
C VAL A 92 -0.48 2.84 11.76
N ASP A 93 -1.45 2.44 12.58
CA ASP A 93 -1.35 1.20 13.34
C ASP A 93 -1.56 -0.01 12.41
N GLN A 94 -0.45 -0.63 12.03
CA GLN A 94 -0.42 -1.77 11.13
C GLN A 94 -1.19 -3.00 11.66
N TRP A 95 -1.25 -3.18 12.98
CA TRP A 95 -1.94 -4.31 13.59
C TRP A 95 -3.45 -4.14 13.55
N THR A 96 -3.93 -2.90 13.68
CA THR A 96 -5.34 -2.60 13.45
C THR A 96 -5.70 -2.70 11.96
N LEU A 97 -4.76 -2.45 11.05
CA LEU A 97 -4.98 -2.53 9.60
C LEU A 97 -5.05 -3.97 9.05
N ALA A 98 -4.28 -4.92 9.60
CA ALA A 98 -4.20 -6.28 9.07
C ALA A 98 -5.55 -7.00 8.90
N PRO A 99 -6.51 -6.92 9.87
CA PRO A 99 -7.85 -7.49 9.68
C PRO A 99 -8.61 -6.88 8.50
N HIS A 100 -8.50 -5.57 8.27
CA HIS A 100 -9.13 -4.88 7.14
C HIS A 100 -8.54 -5.32 5.80
N ILE A 101 -7.22 -5.51 5.74
CA ILE A 101 -6.53 -6.07 4.57
C ILE A 101 -7.06 -7.48 4.26
N SER A 102 -7.10 -8.35 5.28
CA SER A 102 -7.59 -9.72 5.14
C SER A 102 -9.04 -9.75 4.68
N GLN A 103 -9.90 -8.90 5.27
CA GLN A 103 -11.29 -8.76 4.85
C GLN A 103 -11.39 -8.33 3.39
N ARG A 104 -10.69 -7.28 2.96
CA ARG A 104 -10.70 -6.84 1.55
C ARG A 104 -10.30 -7.97 0.61
N MET A 105 -9.26 -8.73 0.94
CA MET A 105 -8.75 -9.80 0.08
C MET A 105 -9.77 -10.92 -0.16
N GLN A 106 -10.64 -11.21 0.81
CA GLN A 106 -11.71 -12.19 0.66
C GLN A 106 -12.75 -11.81 -0.40
N TRP A 107 -12.94 -10.52 -0.66
CA TRP A 107 -14.02 -10.02 -1.52
C TRP A 107 -13.52 -9.53 -2.88
N TYR A 108 -12.31 -8.94 -2.93
CA TYR A 108 -11.81 -8.20 -4.09
C TYR A 108 -10.44 -8.69 -4.60
N GLY A 109 -9.98 -9.85 -4.11
CA GLY A 109 -8.79 -10.54 -4.60
C GLY A 109 -7.51 -10.22 -3.82
N ASP A 110 -6.40 -10.82 -4.25
CA ASP A 110 -5.16 -10.79 -3.48
C ASP A 110 -4.43 -9.44 -3.56
N ILE A 111 -3.79 -9.06 -2.46
CA ILE A 111 -2.78 -8.00 -2.42
C ILE A 111 -1.42 -8.66 -2.52
N LYS A 112 -0.55 -8.13 -3.39
CA LYS A 112 0.75 -8.75 -3.68
C LYS A 112 1.85 -8.20 -2.80
N VAL A 113 1.85 -6.89 -2.56
CA VAL A 113 2.91 -6.20 -1.82
C VAL A 113 2.34 -5.18 -0.85
N ILE A 114 2.91 -5.11 0.35
CA ILE A 114 2.73 -4.01 1.29
C ILE A 114 4.07 -3.30 1.51
N TRP A 115 4.06 -1.98 1.42
CA TRP A 115 5.21 -1.11 1.57
C TRP A 115 5.02 -0.20 2.78
N PRO A 116 5.39 -0.66 3.99
CA PRO A 116 5.40 0.15 5.19
C PRO A 116 6.62 1.10 5.28
N PRO A 117 6.56 2.14 6.11
CA PRO A 117 7.75 2.89 6.52
C PRO A 117 8.71 1.99 7.32
N GLU A 118 10.02 2.28 7.26
CA GLU A 118 11.07 1.40 7.81
C GLU A 118 10.90 1.10 9.31
N ASN A 119 10.36 2.04 10.09
CA ASN A 119 10.14 1.88 11.53
C ASN A 119 9.00 0.90 11.89
N LEU A 120 8.19 0.50 10.91
CA LEU A 120 7.09 -0.45 11.06
C LEU A 120 7.48 -1.87 10.62
N VAL A 121 8.67 -2.05 10.02
CA VAL A 121 9.15 -3.35 9.56
C VAL A 121 9.83 -4.08 10.72
N ASP A 122 9.10 -5.05 11.30
CA ASP A 122 9.65 -6.02 12.25
C ASP A 122 9.39 -7.46 11.78
N ASP A 123 10.14 -8.43 12.33
CA ASP A 123 10.05 -9.84 11.93
C ASP A 123 8.65 -10.42 12.12
N ARG A 124 7.91 -9.96 13.13
CA ARG A 124 6.55 -10.44 13.41
C ARG A 124 5.58 -9.93 12.34
N TRP A 125 5.67 -8.65 11.99
CA TRP A 125 4.89 -8.04 10.92
C TRP A 125 5.16 -8.71 9.57
N VAL A 126 6.44 -8.91 9.24
CA VAL A 126 6.84 -9.58 8.00
C VAL A 126 6.30 -11.01 7.94
N SER A 127 6.38 -11.77 9.04
CA SER A 127 5.81 -13.11 9.13
C SER A 127 4.29 -13.12 8.92
N GLU A 128 3.57 -12.21 9.58
CA GLU A 128 2.10 -12.10 9.47
C GLU A 128 1.67 -11.80 8.02
N MET A 129 2.32 -10.84 7.36
CA MET A 129 2.00 -10.51 5.96
C MET A 129 2.27 -11.67 5.02
N TYR A 130 3.34 -12.43 5.26
CA TYR A 130 3.62 -13.62 4.48
C TYR A 130 2.61 -14.74 4.68
N ASP A 131 1.98 -14.85 5.85
CA ASP A 131 0.91 -15.82 6.09
C ASP A 131 -0.36 -15.47 5.32
N TYR A 132 -0.60 -14.18 5.04
CA TYR A 132 -1.61 -13.73 4.07
C TYR A 132 -1.18 -13.84 2.61
N GLY A 133 0.06 -14.26 2.34
CA GLY A 133 0.59 -14.30 0.98
C GLY A 133 0.95 -12.91 0.43
N ILE A 134 1.25 -11.94 1.29
CA ILE A 134 1.65 -10.58 0.91
C ILE A 134 3.16 -10.43 1.11
N ALA A 135 3.87 -9.91 0.10
CA ALA A 135 5.28 -9.57 0.24
C ALA A 135 5.45 -8.22 0.95
N VAL A 136 6.47 -8.08 1.81
CA VAL A 136 6.77 -6.80 2.48
C VAL A 136 7.95 -6.12 1.79
N ALA A 137 7.70 -4.93 1.23
CA ALA A 137 8.74 -4.07 0.65
C ALA A 137 9.37 -3.17 1.72
N TYR A 138 10.69 -3.11 1.77
CA TYR A 138 11.45 -2.27 2.72
C TYR A 138 12.87 -2.00 2.21
N ASN A 139 13.56 -1.02 2.81
CA ASN A 139 14.92 -0.59 2.45
C ASN A 139 15.08 -0.07 1.00
N CYS A 140 14.01 0.44 0.38
CA CYS A 140 14.11 1.04 -0.94
C CYS A 140 14.10 2.57 -0.88
N ARG A 141 15.11 3.18 -1.51
CA ARG A 141 15.02 4.57 -1.92
C ARG A 141 14.02 4.63 -3.06
N LEU A 142 12.81 5.11 -2.79
CA LEU A 142 11.89 5.49 -3.86
C LEU A 142 12.67 6.43 -4.80
N PRO A 143 12.72 6.18 -6.12
CA PRO A 143 13.25 7.15 -7.07
C PRO A 143 12.21 8.27 -7.19
N ILE A 144 12.17 9.16 -6.19
CA ILE A 144 11.39 10.41 -6.21
C ILE A 144 12.31 11.58 -6.54
#